data_AF-A0A5B6VMG1-F1
#
_entry.id   AF-A0A5B6VMG1-F1
#
_cell.length_a   1.000
_cell.length_b   1.000
_cell.length_c   1.000
_cell.angle_alpha   90.00
_cell.angle_beta   90.00
_cell.angle_gamma   90.00
#
_symmetry.space_group_name_H-M   'P 1'
#
loop_
_entity.id
_entity.type
_entity.pdbx_description
1 polymer ?
#
loop_
_entity_poly.entity_id
_entity_poly.type
_entity_poly.pdbx_seq_one_letter_code
_entity_poly.pdbx_strand_id
1 'polypeptide(L)'
;MELPFGEFDLILGMDWLVKCRANLDCAGKRMILKTSEDEQVIVIGERRNYSSNVISALRVEKLVRKGCKANHVRTIREFSDVFLEELPGLPPNHEVEFDIELLPRMAPVSIAPYRMALKELVELKAQIQEFMDQGFIRLSVSLWGAPVLLVKKKDGSMRMCIDYR
;
A
#
# COMPACT_ATOMS: atom_id res chain seq x y z
N MET A 1 4.04 -32.11 -21.36
CA MET A 1 3.50 -32.53 -20.05
C MET A 1 2.60 -31.40 -19.58
N GLU A 2 1.29 -31.61 -19.50
CA GLU A 2 0.33 -30.62 -18.99
C GLU A 2 0.29 -30.74 -17.47
N LEU A 3 0.65 -29.67 -16.75
CA LEU A 3 0.66 -29.66 -15.28
C LEU A 3 -0.67 -29.08 -14.78
N PRO A 4 -1.50 -29.86 -14.06
CA PRO A 4 -2.72 -29.35 -13.44
C PRO A 4 -2.33 -28.57 -12.17
N PHE A 5 -2.18 -27.26 -12.29
CA PHE A 5 -2.07 -26.37 -11.13
C PHE A 5 -3.47 -26.21 -10.51
N GLY A 6 -3.87 -27.18 -9.68
CA GLY A 6 -5.23 -27.26 -9.13
C GLY A 6 -5.45 -26.56 -7.78
N GLU A 7 -4.39 -26.16 -7.06
CA GLU A 7 -4.52 -25.77 -5.65
C GLU A 7 -3.77 -24.50 -5.23
N PHE A 8 -2.95 -23.90 -6.08
CA PHE A 8 -2.15 -22.72 -5.70
C PHE A 8 -1.99 -21.73 -6.85
N ASP A 9 -2.20 -20.45 -6.54
CA ASP A 9 -1.83 -19.32 -7.40
C ASP A 9 -0.39 -18.91 -7.11
N LEU A 10 0.50 -19.02 -8.09
CA LEU A 10 1.93 -18.66 -7.97
C LEU A 10 2.22 -17.37 -8.72
N ILE A 11 2.67 -16.33 -8.01
CA ILE A 11 3.18 -15.10 -8.62
C ILE A 11 4.69 -15.24 -8.85
N LEU A 12 5.09 -15.28 -10.11
CA LEU A 12 6.49 -15.40 -10.51
C LEU A 12 7.07 -14.01 -10.78
N GLY A 13 8.15 -13.68 -10.08
CA GLY A 13 8.87 -12.42 -10.27
C GLY A 13 9.61 -12.34 -11.61
N MET A 14 9.96 -11.12 -12.02
CA MET A 14 10.65 -10.85 -13.29
C MET A 14 11.99 -11.57 -13.40
N ASP A 15 12.77 -11.62 -12.31
CA ASP A 15 14.09 -12.29 -12.29
C ASP A 15 13.97 -13.78 -12.63
N TRP A 16 12.90 -14.42 -12.14
CA TRP A 16 12.62 -15.83 -12.41
C TRP A 16 12.23 -16.05 -13.87
N LEU A 17 11.37 -15.18 -14.42
CA LEU A 17 10.95 -15.25 -15.83
C LEU A 17 12.12 -15.03 -16.80
N VAL A 18 13.04 -14.12 -16.47
CA VAL A 18 14.27 -13.88 -17.25
C VAL A 18 15.15 -15.13 -17.24
N LYS A 19 15.33 -15.77 -16.09
CA LYS A 19 16.12 -17.01 -15.95
C LYS A 19 15.55 -18.14 -16.80
N CYS A 20 14.22 -18.27 -16.85
CA CYS A 20 13.53 -19.28 -17.64
C CYS A 20 13.29 -18.87 -19.11
N ARG A 21 13.83 -17.74 -19.57
CA ARG A 21 13.63 -17.20 -20.93
C ARG A 21 12.14 -17.20 -21.33
N ALA A 22 11.30 -16.77 -20.41
CA ALA A 22 9.85 -16.83 -20.57
C ALA A 22 9.39 -16.03 -21.79
N ASN A 23 8.53 -16.62 -22.61
CA ASN A 23 7.86 -15.96 -23.72
C ASN A 23 6.34 -16.01 -23.53
N LEU A 24 5.73 -14.84 -23.39
CA LEU A 24 4.31 -14.69 -23.12
C LEU A 24 3.57 -14.29 -24.41
N ASP A 25 2.71 -15.18 -24.89
CA ASP A 25 1.77 -14.90 -25.97
C ASP A 25 0.39 -14.65 -25.37
N CYS A 26 0.09 -13.37 -25.15
CA CYS A 26 -1.17 -12.91 -24.58
C CYS A 26 -2.37 -13.22 -25.47
N ALA A 27 -2.21 -13.20 -26.79
CA ALA A 27 -3.30 -13.47 -27.73
C ALA A 27 -3.65 -14.97 -27.74
N GLY A 28 -2.63 -15.82 -27.75
CA GLY A 28 -2.76 -17.28 -27.65
C GLY A 28 -3.07 -17.79 -26.25
N LYS A 29 -3.01 -16.92 -25.22
CA LYS A 29 -3.10 -17.26 -23.79
C LYS A 29 -2.14 -18.39 -23.39
N ARG A 30 -0.89 -18.29 -23.83
CA ARG A 30 0.14 -19.30 -23.55
C ARG A 30 1.43 -18.64 -23.10
N MET A 31 2.12 -19.29 -22.19
CA MET A 31 3.46 -18.94 -21.77
C MET A 31 4.39 -20.10 -22.08
N ILE A 32 5.51 -19.81 -22.73
CA ILE A 32 6.57 -20.78 -23.01
C ILE A 32 7.71 -20.49 -22.04
N LEU A 33 8.14 -21.50 -21.30
CA LEU A 33 9.28 -21.46 -20.40
C LEU A 33 10.35 -22.42 -20.90
N LYS A 34 11.61 -22.05 -20.70
CA LYS A 34 12.75 -22.95 -20.88
C LYS A 34 13.27 -23.41 -19.53
N THR A 35 13.48 -24.71 -19.39
CA THR A 35 14.14 -25.29 -18.21
C THR A 35 15.66 -25.08 -18.29
N SER A 36 16.36 -25.41 -17.20
CA SER A 36 17.83 -25.45 -17.18
C SER A 36 18.43 -26.49 -18.15
N GLU A 37 17.62 -27.43 -18.61
CA GLU A 37 18.00 -28.49 -19.56
C GLU A 37 17.61 -28.13 -21.01
N ASP A 38 17.24 -26.87 -21.26
CA ASP A 38 16.75 -26.31 -22.54
C ASP A 38 15.47 -26.99 -23.09
N GLU A 39 14.76 -27.74 -22.24
CA GLU A 39 13.43 -28.26 -22.56
C GLU A 39 12.38 -27.15 -22.50
N GLN A 40 11.40 -27.21 -23.40
CA GLN A 40 10.31 -26.24 -23.46
C GLN A 40 9.10 -26.74 -22.68
N VAL A 41 8.66 -25.95 -21.71
CA VAL A 41 7.40 -26.13 -20.99
C VAL A 41 6.41 -25.10 -21.50
N ILE A 42 5.29 -25.56 -22.06
CA ILE A 42 4.21 -24.70 -22.52
C ILE A 42 3.10 -24.72 -21.49
N VAL A 43 2.86 -23.58 -20.86
CA VAL A 43 1.75 -23.35 -19.94
C VAL A 43 0.63 -22.70 -20.75
N ILE A 44 -0.50 -23.39 -20.85
CA ILE A 44 -1.69 -22.87 -21.52
C ILE A 44 -2.62 -22.32 -20.44
N GLY A 45 -2.88 -21.01 -20.49
CA GLY A 45 -3.85 -20.38 -19.61
C GLY A 45 -5.24 -20.97 -19.86
N GLU A 46 -5.99 -21.19 -18.78
CA GLU A 46 -7.28 -21.87 -18.80
C GLU A 46 -8.19 -21.30 -19.90
N ARG A 47 -8.52 -22.14 -20.90
CA ARG A 47 -9.47 -21.78 -21.95
C ARG A 47 -10.87 -22.06 -21.44
N ARG A 48 -11.54 -21.08 -20.79
CA ARG A 48 -12.99 -20.80 -20.98
C ARG A 48 -13.52 -19.63 -20.14
N ASN A 49 -14.41 -18.87 -20.80
CA ASN A 49 -15.56 -18.11 -20.31
C ASN A 49 -15.40 -17.26 -19.03
N TYR A 50 -15.18 -15.95 -19.20
CA TYR A 50 -15.72 -14.83 -18.39
C TYR A 50 -15.91 -14.99 -16.86
N SER A 51 -15.10 -15.78 -16.16
CA SER A 51 -15.14 -15.86 -14.69
C SER A 51 -13.77 -15.73 -14.05
N SER A 52 -12.78 -15.19 -14.76
CA SER A 52 -11.56 -14.72 -14.13
C SER A 52 -11.90 -13.49 -13.28
N ASN A 53 -12.01 -13.67 -11.96
CA ASN A 53 -12.24 -12.62 -10.96
C ASN A 53 -11.07 -11.62 -10.84
N VAL A 54 -10.19 -11.55 -11.84
CA VAL A 54 -9.13 -10.55 -11.92
C VAL A 54 -9.76 -9.24 -12.38
N ILE A 55 -10.30 -8.50 -11.43
CA ILE A 55 -10.78 -7.14 -11.63
C ILE A 55 -9.55 -6.25 -11.50
N SER A 56 -9.13 -5.59 -12.60
CA SER A 56 -8.10 -4.54 -12.49
C SER A 56 -8.57 -3.45 -11.53
N ALA A 57 -7.66 -2.80 -10.81
CA ALA A 57 -8.00 -1.73 -9.86
C ALA A 57 -8.92 -0.65 -10.48
N LEU A 58 -8.74 -0.35 -11.77
CA LEU A 58 -9.58 0.58 -12.54
C LEU A 58 -11.04 0.10 -12.71
N ARG A 59 -11.29 -1.21 -12.78
CA ARG A 59 -12.66 -1.76 -12.82
C ARG A 59 -13.29 -1.80 -11.43
N VAL A 60 -12.53 -2.01 -10.36
CA VAL A 60 -13.03 -1.96 -8.98
C VAL A 60 -13.60 -0.58 -8.68
N GLU A 61 -12.89 0.49 -9.02
CA GLU A 61 -13.37 1.86 -8.82
C GLU A 61 -14.69 2.14 -9.56
N LYS A 62 -14.84 1.60 -10.77
CA LYS A 62 -16.05 1.73 -11.59
C LYS A 62 -17.24 0.92 -11.05
N LEU A 63 -17.00 -0.19 -10.37
CA LEU A 63 -18.03 -1.02 -9.73
C LEU A 63 -18.48 -0.43 -8.39
N VAL A 64 -17.55 0.12 -7.60
CA VAL A 64 -17.86 0.84 -6.35
C VAL A 64 -18.72 2.08 -6.64
N ARG A 65 -18.39 2.86 -7.69
CA ARG A 65 -19.24 3.98 -8.14
C ARG A 65 -20.64 3.58 -8.61
N LYS A 66 -20.85 2.31 -8.97
CA LYS A 66 -22.17 1.75 -9.37
C LYS A 66 -22.95 1.15 -8.19
N GLY A 67 -22.46 1.27 -6.96
CA GLY A 67 -23.16 0.81 -5.76
C GLY A 67 -22.97 -0.67 -5.43
N CYS A 68 -22.06 -1.38 -6.12
CA CYS A 68 -21.66 -2.72 -5.69
C CYS A 68 -20.78 -2.61 -4.45
N LYS A 69 -21.27 -3.08 -3.31
CA LYS A 69 -20.46 -3.21 -2.08
C LYS A 69 -19.28 -4.15 -2.40
N ALA A 70 -18.05 -3.68 -2.15
CA ALA A 70 -16.82 -4.44 -2.39
C ALA A 70 -16.79 -5.80 -1.65
N ASN A 71 -17.68 -5.98 -0.66
CA ASN A 71 -17.96 -7.18 0.12
C ASN A 71 -18.41 -8.41 -0.70
N HIS A 72 -18.45 -8.36 -2.03
CA HIS A 72 -18.70 -9.54 -2.88
C HIS A 72 -17.43 -10.14 -3.49
N VAL A 73 -16.26 -9.53 -3.28
CA VAL A 73 -14.99 -10.13 -3.64
C VAL A 73 -14.54 -11.04 -2.49
N ARG A 74 -14.38 -12.34 -2.75
CA ARG A 74 -13.99 -13.35 -1.75
C ARG A 74 -12.76 -12.92 -0.93
N THR A 75 -11.77 -12.33 -1.60
CA THR A 75 -10.53 -11.82 -1.00
C THR A 75 -10.77 -10.70 0.03
N ILE A 76 -11.73 -9.80 -0.20
CA ILE A 76 -12.02 -8.70 0.73
C ILE A 76 -12.68 -9.24 2.01
N ARG A 77 -13.46 -10.33 1.90
CA ARG A 77 -14.02 -11.01 3.09
C ARG A 77 -12.98 -11.78 3.88
N GLU A 78 -12.04 -12.40 3.17
CA GLU A 78 -10.98 -13.22 3.77
C GLU A 78 -9.95 -12.38 4.52
N PHE A 79 -9.70 -11.15 4.08
CA PHE A 79 -8.75 -10.20 4.68
C PHE A 79 -9.44 -8.91 5.15
N SER A 80 -10.63 -9.03 5.74
CA SER A 80 -11.42 -7.86 6.14
C SER A 80 -10.72 -6.99 7.20
N ASP A 81 -9.80 -7.58 7.96
CA ASP A 81 -8.91 -6.94 8.93
C ASP A 81 -7.85 -6.03 8.28
N VAL A 82 -7.47 -6.30 7.03
CA VAL A 82 -6.51 -5.49 6.26
C VAL A 82 -7.20 -4.30 5.57
N PHE A 83 -8.49 -4.43 5.24
CA PHE A 83 -9.28 -3.43 4.52
C PHE A 83 -10.23 -2.63 5.42
N LEU A 84 -9.79 -2.31 6.64
CA LEU A 84 -10.56 -1.46 7.55
C LEU A 84 -10.62 -0.01 7.02
N GLU A 85 -11.75 0.66 7.22
CA GLU A 85 -11.89 2.09 6.89
C GLU A 85 -11.01 2.97 7.78
N GLU A 86 -10.78 2.53 9.02
CA GLU A 86 -9.92 3.17 10.01
C GLU A 86 -8.83 2.19 10.47
N LEU A 87 -7.62 2.69 10.70
CA LEU A 87 -6.52 1.87 11.16
C LEU A 87 -6.68 1.54 12.65
N PRO A 88 -6.48 0.28 13.09
CA PRO A 88 -6.67 -0.12 14.49
C PRO A 88 -5.59 0.40 15.44
N GLY A 89 -4.63 1.20 14.94
CA GLY A 89 -3.49 1.72 15.68
C GLY A 89 -2.16 1.32 15.01
N LEU A 90 -1.06 1.42 15.77
CA LEU A 90 0.25 0.99 15.30
C LEU A 90 0.28 -0.54 15.09
N PRO A 91 1.00 -1.02 14.06
CA PRO A 91 1.25 -2.45 13.91
C PRO A 91 2.06 -3.00 15.10
N PRO A 92 2.07 -4.32 15.31
CA PRO A 92 2.97 -4.96 16.26
C PRO A 92 4.43 -4.57 16.00
N ASN A 93 5.25 -4.61 17.05
CA ASN A 93 6.69 -4.39 16.89
C ASN A 93 7.27 -5.42 15.90
N HIS A 94 7.99 -4.92 14.90
CA HIS A 94 8.70 -5.75 13.92
C HIS A 94 10.16 -5.94 14.35
N GLU A 95 10.80 -7.02 13.88
CA GLU A 95 12.24 -7.28 14.12
C GLU A 95 13.15 -6.27 13.41
N VAL A 96 12.63 -5.57 12.40
CA VAL A 96 13.35 -4.55 11.64
C VAL A 96 12.83 -3.18 12.03
N GLU A 97 13.72 -2.35 12.57
CA GLU A 97 13.46 -0.94 12.86
C GLU A 97 13.79 -0.06 11.65
N PHE A 98 13.02 1.01 11.46
CA PHE A 98 13.30 2.01 10.44
C PHE A 98 14.18 3.10 11.03
N ASP A 99 15.45 3.10 10.65
CA ASP A 99 16.40 4.14 11.05
C ASP A 99 16.42 5.31 10.06
N ILE A 100 16.50 6.53 10.60
CA ILE A 100 16.75 7.75 9.82
C ILE A 100 18.22 8.10 9.97
N GLU A 101 19.03 7.72 8.98
CA GLU A 101 20.45 8.05 8.95
C GLU A 101 20.67 9.55 8.73
N LEU A 102 21.44 10.17 9.62
CA LEU A 102 21.84 11.58 9.50
C LEU A 102 23.22 11.68 8.84
N LEU A 103 23.43 12.72 8.04
CA LEU A 103 24.77 13.01 7.54
C LEU A 103 25.72 13.32 8.70
N PRO A 104 27.00 12.91 8.61
CA PRO A 104 27.98 13.18 9.66
C PRO A 104 28.03 14.67 10.01
N ARG A 105 28.08 14.97 11.32
CA ARG A 105 28.18 16.34 11.88
C ARG A 105 26.91 17.20 11.75
N MET A 106 25.76 16.64 11.39
CA MET A 106 24.50 17.36 11.48
C MET A 106 24.13 17.66 12.94
N ALA A 107 23.90 18.93 13.24
CA ALA A 107 23.36 19.37 14.52
C ALA A 107 21.82 19.39 14.49
N PRO A 108 21.14 19.25 15.65
CA PRO A 108 19.70 19.38 15.73
C PRO A 108 19.19 20.73 15.25
N VAL A 109 18.06 20.71 14.53
CA VAL A 109 17.36 21.91 14.08
C VAL A 109 15.99 21.96 14.73
N SER A 110 15.66 23.10 15.35
CA SER A 110 14.35 23.38 15.94
C SER A 110 13.78 24.66 15.35
N ILE A 111 12.72 24.52 14.56
CA ILE A 111 12.04 25.60 13.85
C ILE A 111 10.77 25.98 14.61
N ALA A 112 10.52 27.27 14.77
CA ALA A 112 9.32 27.77 15.42
C ALA A 112 8.05 27.39 14.63
N PRO A 113 6.93 27.04 15.31
CA PRO A 113 5.65 26.78 14.64
C PRO A 113 5.15 27.98 13.84
N TYR A 114 4.44 27.71 12.75
CA TYR A 114 3.77 28.77 11.99
C TYR A 114 2.64 29.42 12.80
N ARG A 115 2.38 30.70 12.51
CA ARG A 115 1.22 31.40 13.05
C ARG A 115 -0.04 30.83 12.41
N MET A 116 -1.00 30.45 13.24
CA MET A 116 -2.27 29.84 12.84
C MET A 116 -3.45 30.63 13.40
N ALA A 117 -4.55 30.67 12.67
CA ALA A 117 -5.81 31.21 13.15
C ALA A 117 -6.42 30.31 14.23
N LEU A 118 -7.34 30.86 15.04
CA LEU A 118 -7.98 30.10 16.12
C LEU A 118 -8.65 28.80 15.65
N LYS A 119 -9.32 28.84 14.49
CA LYS A 119 -9.94 27.66 13.88
C LYS A 119 -8.92 26.57 13.54
N GLU A 120 -7.76 26.96 13.04
CA GLU A 120 -6.67 26.04 12.70
C GLU A 120 -6.04 25.44 13.96
N LEU A 121 -5.88 26.22 15.02
CA LEU A 121 -5.36 25.71 16.30
C LEU A 121 -6.30 24.68 16.95
N VAL A 122 -7.62 24.90 16.88
CA VAL A 122 -8.61 23.94 17.38
C VAL A 122 -8.53 22.63 16.61
N GLU A 123 -8.47 22.71 15.28
CA GLU A 123 -8.34 21.54 14.40
C GLU A 123 -7.02 20.80 14.62
N LEU A 124 -5.91 21.53 14.71
CA LEU A 124 -4.59 20.97 14.99
C LEU A 124 -4.58 20.19 16.31
N LYS A 125 -5.18 20.77 17.37
CA LYS A 125 -5.27 20.12 18.67
C LYS A 125 -6.10 18.82 18.60
N ALA A 126 -7.19 18.82 17.83
CA ALA A 126 -8.03 17.64 17.66
C ALA A 126 -7.25 16.49 16.98
N GLN A 127 -6.54 16.77 15.87
CA GLN A 127 -5.76 15.76 15.16
C GLN A 127 -4.57 15.25 15.98
N ILE A 128 -3.89 16.11 16.76
CA ILE A 128 -2.84 15.69 17.68
C ILE A 128 -3.39 14.74 18.74
N GLN A 129 -4.57 15.03 19.30
CA GLN A 129 -5.21 14.16 20.29
C GLN A 129 -5.57 12.80 19.69
N GLU A 130 -6.18 12.80 18.50
CA GLU A 130 -6.51 11.56 17.78
C GLU A 130 -5.27 10.68 17.56
N PHE A 131 -4.16 11.26 17.10
CA PHE A 131 -2.91 10.51 16.90
C PHE A 131 -2.26 10.03 18.19
N MET A 132 -2.43 10.75 19.31
CA MET A 132 -2.00 10.27 20.62
C MET A 132 -2.87 9.10 21.09
N ASP A 133 -4.19 9.19 20.92
CA ASP A 133 -5.14 8.15 21.32
C ASP A 133 -4.95 6.86 20.50
N GLN A 134 -4.62 7.00 19.21
CA GLN A 134 -4.25 5.89 18.31
C GLN A 134 -2.83 5.37 18.55
N GLY A 135 -2.03 6.05 19.38
CA GLY A 135 -0.65 5.68 19.68
C GLY A 135 0.36 5.98 18.57
N PHE A 136 -0.02 6.68 17.50
CA PHE A 136 0.88 7.05 16.39
C PHE A 136 1.96 8.04 16.81
N ILE A 137 1.68 8.90 17.79
CA ILE A 137 2.64 9.85 18.33
C ILE A 137 2.66 9.80 19.86
N ARG A 138 3.73 10.32 20.44
CA ARG A 138 3.89 10.49 21.89
C ARG A 138 4.58 11.80 22.19
N LEU A 139 4.43 12.28 23.43
CA LEU A 139 5.20 13.42 23.91
C LEU A 139 6.70 13.12 23.82
N SER A 140 7.48 14.13 23.44
CA SER A 140 8.94 14.02 23.35
C SER A 140 9.62 15.29 23.85
N VAL A 141 10.89 15.17 24.23
CA VAL A 141 11.79 16.27 24.62
C VAL A 141 12.92 16.42 23.61
N SER A 142 12.59 16.30 22.32
CA SER A 142 13.57 16.33 21.23
C SER A 142 14.22 17.70 21.07
N LEU A 143 15.53 17.70 20.75
CA LEU A 143 16.23 18.91 20.28
C LEU A 143 15.85 19.28 18.84
N TRP A 144 15.21 18.35 18.11
CA TRP A 144 14.68 18.56 16.78
C TRP A 144 13.23 19.02 16.85
N GLY A 145 12.89 20.02 16.04
CA GLY A 145 11.54 20.56 15.94
C GLY A 145 11.23 20.97 14.50
N ALA A 146 10.19 20.38 13.92
CA ALA A 146 9.67 20.74 12.60
C ALA A 146 8.33 21.47 12.76
N PRO A 147 8.06 22.53 11.97
CA PRO A 147 6.80 23.23 12.06
C PRO A 147 5.70 22.42 11.41
N VAL A 148 4.47 22.65 11.86
CA VAL A 148 3.27 22.00 11.34
C VAL A 148 2.42 23.03 10.59
N LEU A 149 1.82 22.59 9.49
CA LEU A 149 0.82 23.36 8.73
C LEU A 149 -0.44 22.52 8.49
N LEU A 150 -1.58 23.20 8.32
CA LEU A 150 -2.84 22.58 7.90
C LEU A 150 -3.07 22.83 6.41
N VAL A 151 -3.37 21.76 5.68
CA VAL A 151 -3.70 21.83 4.26
C VAL A 151 -5.17 21.54 4.06
N LYS A 152 -5.89 22.48 3.43
CA LYS A 152 -7.30 22.27 3.07
C LYS A 152 -7.42 21.28 1.91
N LYS A 153 -8.24 20.25 2.10
CA LYS A 153 -8.57 19.24 1.09
C LYS A 153 -9.77 19.66 0.25
N LYS A 154 -10.00 18.94 -0.85
CA LYS A 154 -11.08 19.23 -1.82
C LYS A 154 -12.48 19.13 -1.19
N ASP A 155 -12.64 18.25 -0.21
CA ASP A 155 -13.87 18.07 0.58
C ASP A 155 -14.08 19.17 1.65
N GLY A 156 -13.13 20.10 1.80
CA GLY A 156 -13.18 21.17 2.78
C GLY A 156 -12.58 20.84 4.13
N SER A 157 -12.19 19.58 4.38
CA SER A 157 -11.45 19.17 5.58
C SER A 157 -10.04 19.75 5.60
N MET A 158 -9.40 19.78 6.77
CA MET A 158 -8.00 20.18 6.93
C MET A 158 -7.18 18.95 7.29
N ARG A 159 -5.94 18.86 6.80
CA ARG A 159 -5.01 17.80 7.15
C ARG A 159 -3.73 18.39 7.72
N MET A 160 -3.31 17.88 8.88
CA MET A 160 -1.99 18.16 9.45
C MET A 160 -0.86 17.65 8.54
N CYS A 161 0.11 18.51 8.29
CA CYS A 161 1.33 18.19 7.54
C CYS A 161 2.54 18.74 8.30
N ILE A 162 3.55 17.89 8.51
CA ILE A 162 4.81 18.28 9.14
C ILE A 162 5.78 18.68 8.03
N ASP A 163 6.40 19.85 8.17
CA ASP A 163 7.36 20.36 7.21
C ASP A 163 8.78 19.88 7.55
N TYR A 164 9.19 18.76 6.95
CA TYR A 164 10.51 18.16 7.14
C TYR A 164 11.58 18.66 6.15
N ARG A 165 11.34 19.77 5.45
CA ARG A 165 12.28 20.33 4.46
C ARG A 165 13.52 20.97 5.09
#